data_AF-A0AAN6F5D2-F1
#
_entry.id   AF-A0AAN6F5D2-F1
#
_cell.length_a   1.000
_cell.length_b   1.000
_cell.length_c   1.000
_cell.angle_alpha   90.00
_cell.angle_beta   90.00
_cell.angle_gamma   90.00
#
_symmetry.space_group_name_H-M   'P 1'
#
loop_
_entity.id
_entity.type
_entity.pdbx_description
1 polymer ?
#
loop_
_entity_poly.entity_id
_entity_poly.type
_entity_poly.pdbx_seq_one_letter_code
_entity_poly.pdbx_strand_id
1 'polypeptide(L)'
;MAAGLTIPFGGRPSVGVGFWLLGGLGHLGQLYGLACDAIAGAVVVSVASAQTLCISHLPEEDRPVGAIWPDNEDDLSRAIRGADIKFDFAVSVNLEADGASTYRIRSWLVLQFRSVSETRPSLARISRASKQQRLELVASVTTSTERKL
;
A
#
# COMPACT_ATOMS: atom_id res chain seq x y z
N MET A 1 -16.14 -3.88 -6.65
CA MET A 1 -15.60 -2.55 -6.97
C MET A 1 -16.58 -1.86 -7.91
N ALA A 2 -17.44 -1.00 -7.36
CA ALA A 2 -18.59 -0.46 -8.09
C ALA A 2 -18.20 0.49 -9.24
N ALA A 3 -17.05 1.17 -9.13
CA ALA A 3 -16.53 2.08 -10.15
C ALA A 3 -15.43 1.46 -11.05
N GLY A 4 -15.09 0.18 -10.86
CA GLY A 4 -13.97 -0.43 -11.59
C GLY A 4 -12.59 0.17 -11.24
N LEU A 5 -12.46 0.83 -10.08
CA LEU A 5 -11.24 1.46 -9.60
C LEU A 5 -10.72 0.81 -8.30
N THR A 6 -9.42 0.89 -8.06
CA THR A 6 -8.72 0.35 -6.89
C THR A 6 -7.61 1.28 -6.42
N ILE A 7 -7.21 1.14 -5.14
CA ILE A 7 -6.10 1.87 -4.52
C ILE A 7 -5.29 0.83 -3.73
N PRO A 8 -3.93 0.89 -3.71
CA PRO A 8 -3.08 -0.11 -3.06
C PRO A 8 -3.10 -0.10 -1.52
N PHE A 9 -4.29 -0.09 -0.91
CA PHE A 9 -4.46 -0.13 0.53
C PHE A 9 -4.08 -1.48 1.16
N GLY A 10 -3.84 -1.41 2.47
CA GLY A 10 -3.70 -2.58 3.34
C GLY A 10 -4.97 -3.45 3.37
N GLY A 11 -4.81 -4.72 3.72
CA GLY A 11 -5.94 -5.67 3.80
C GLY A 11 -6.86 -5.47 5.00
N ARG A 12 -6.60 -4.50 5.88
CA ARG A 12 -7.39 -4.23 7.08
C ARG A 12 -8.21 -2.94 6.91
N PRO A 13 -9.54 -3.01 6.85
CA PRO A 13 -10.39 -1.83 6.62
C PRO A 13 -10.43 -0.87 7.82
N SER A 14 -10.04 -1.32 9.01
CA SER A 14 -9.99 -0.49 10.22
C SER A 14 -8.75 0.40 10.31
N VAL A 15 -7.84 0.31 9.34
CA VAL A 15 -6.58 1.07 9.35
C VAL A 15 -6.82 2.44 8.72
N GLY A 16 -6.55 3.50 9.47
CA GLY A 16 -6.75 4.88 9.02
C GLY A 16 -5.62 5.45 8.16
N VAL A 17 -5.81 6.69 7.71
CA VAL A 17 -4.95 7.43 6.79
C VAL A 17 -3.49 7.53 7.24
N GLY A 18 -3.24 7.56 8.55
CA GLY A 18 -1.88 7.65 9.11
C GLY A 18 -0.96 6.51 8.68
N PHE A 19 -1.51 5.31 8.45
CA PHE A 19 -0.72 4.19 7.92
C PHE A 19 -0.33 4.37 6.45
N TRP A 20 -1.14 5.09 5.67
CA TRP A 20 -0.84 5.38 4.26
C TRP A 20 0.30 6.40 4.15
N LEU A 21 0.33 7.38 5.06
CA LEU A 21 1.44 8.34 5.17
C LEU A 21 2.76 7.63 5.50
N LEU A 22 2.74 6.58 6.31
CA LEU A 22 3.92 5.73 6.61
C LEU A 22 4.36 4.83 5.45
N GLY A 23 3.72 4.93 4.28
CA GLY A 23 3.91 4.05 3.14
C GLY A 23 2.65 3.24 2.84
N GLY A 24 2.21 2.44 3.81
CA GLY A 24 0.96 1.68 3.66
C GLY A 24 1.09 0.49 2.73
N LEU A 25 1.93 -0.49 3.08
CA LEU A 25 2.09 -1.71 2.28
C LEU A 25 0.81 -2.55 2.28
N GLY A 26 0.28 -2.79 1.08
CA GLY A 26 -0.90 -3.61 0.84
C GLY A 26 -0.64 -4.90 0.09
N HIS A 27 -1.68 -5.72 -0.02
CA HIS A 27 -1.68 -6.95 -0.83
C HIS A 27 -1.49 -6.67 -2.33
N LEU A 28 -1.77 -5.44 -2.76
CA LEU A 28 -1.54 -4.95 -4.12
C LEU A 28 -0.17 -4.28 -4.30
N GLY A 29 0.67 -4.22 -3.27
CA GLY A 29 1.87 -3.38 -3.31
C GLY A 29 2.93 -3.79 -4.33
N GLN A 30 2.91 -5.05 -4.77
CA GLN A 30 3.79 -5.51 -5.86
C GLN A 30 3.34 -5.02 -7.25
N LEU A 31 2.09 -4.57 -7.40
CA LEU A 31 1.53 -4.13 -8.68
C LEU A 31 1.50 -2.61 -8.80
N TYR A 32 1.07 -1.93 -7.72
CA TYR A 32 0.82 -0.49 -7.74
C TYR A 32 1.67 0.30 -6.73
N GLY A 33 2.67 -0.33 -6.10
CA GLY A 33 3.52 0.34 -5.12
C GLY A 33 2.85 0.50 -3.74
N LEU A 34 3.34 1.46 -2.95
CA LEU A 34 2.82 1.74 -1.62
C LEU A 34 1.55 2.61 -1.68
N ALA A 35 0.70 2.57 -0.66
CA ALA A 35 -0.43 3.48 -0.57
C ALA A 35 -0.02 4.96 -0.59
N CYS A 36 1.16 5.31 -0.07
CA CYS A 36 1.71 6.66 -0.17
C CYS A 36 2.02 7.08 -1.61
N ASP A 37 2.41 6.14 -2.47
CA ASP A 37 2.78 6.45 -3.85
C ASP A 37 1.54 6.88 -4.65
N ALA A 38 0.35 6.45 -4.21
CA ALA A 38 -0.93 6.87 -4.76
C ALA A 38 -1.41 8.24 -4.24
N ILE A 39 -0.68 8.92 -3.33
CA ILE A 39 -1.08 10.26 -2.86
C ILE A 39 -0.77 11.30 -3.95
N ALA A 40 -1.83 11.77 -4.60
CA ALA A 40 -1.80 12.80 -5.64
C ALA A 40 -1.72 14.21 -5.06
N GLY A 41 -2.32 14.42 -3.88
CA GLY A 41 -2.27 15.71 -3.18
C GLY A 41 -2.81 15.60 -1.77
N ALA A 42 -2.58 16.63 -0.97
CA ALA A 42 -3.06 16.67 0.40
C ALA A 42 -3.39 18.09 0.87
N VAL A 43 -4.40 18.18 1.72
CA VAL A 43 -4.65 19.35 2.57
C VAL A 43 -4.08 19.05 3.94
N VAL A 44 -3.19 19.92 4.40
CA VAL A 44 -2.47 19.77 5.65
C VAL A 44 -2.75 20.98 6.55
N VAL A 45 -3.19 20.75 7.78
CA VAL A 45 -3.40 21.83 8.76
C VAL A 45 -2.25 21.83 9.76
N SER A 46 -1.37 22.83 9.67
CA SER A 46 -0.26 22.99 10.62
C SER A 46 -0.80 23.37 12.00
N VAL A 47 -0.55 22.55 13.01
CA VAL A 47 -0.95 22.87 14.40
C VAL A 47 -0.19 24.08 14.93
N ALA A 48 1.08 24.26 14.53
CA ALA A 48 1.92 25.35 15.03
C ALA A 48 1.47 26.74 14.54
N SER A 49 1.04 26.84 13.28
CA SER A 49 0.62 28.11 12.68
C SER A 49 -0.90 28.24 12.52
N ALA A 50 -1.67 27.18 12.82
CA ALA A 50 -3.09 27.08 12.53
C ALA A 50 -3.46 27.37 11.06
N GLN A 51 -2.50 27.21 10.14
CA GLN A 51 -2.69 27.46 8.72
C GLN A 51 -3.04 26.17 7.98
N THR A 52 -3.89 26.32 6.97
CA THR A 52 -4.25 25.24 6.05
C THR A 52 -3.38 25.36 4.81
N LEU A 53 -2.61 24.32 4.52
CA LEU A 53 -1.69 24.22 3.41
C LEU A 53 -2.27 23.26 2.37
N CYS A 54 -2.26 23.67 1.09
CA CYS A 54 -2.54 22.79 -0.03
C CYS A 54 -1.22 22.30 -0.61
N ILE A 55 -1.07 20.99 -0.72
CA ILE A 55 0.11 20.33 -1.30
C ILE A 55 -0.33 19.64 -2.58
N SER A 56 0.35 19.95 -3.69
CA SER A 56 0.04 19.45 -5.03
C SER A 56 -1.31 19.90 -5.55
N HIS A 57 -1.51 19.73 -6.87
CA HIS A 57 -2.68 20.26 -7.56
C HIS A 57 -3.95 19.50 -7.15
N LEU A 58 -4.62 19.98 -6.11
CA LEU A 58 -5.93 19.49 -5.68
C LEU A 58 -7.03 19.98 -6.63
N PRO A 59 -8.07 19.16 -6.87
CA PRO A 59 -9.32 19.61 -7.48
C PRO A 59 -9.84 20.84 -6.75
N GLU A 60 -10.48 21.75 -7.48
CA GLU A 60 -10.98 23.01 -6.91
C GLU A 60 -12.02 22.76 -5.80
N GLU A 61 -12.78 21.67 -5.91
CA GLU A 61 -13.79 21.22 -4.95
C GLU A 61 -13.19 20.81 -3.59
N ASP A 62 -11.95 20.31 -3.59
CA ASP A 62 -11.27 19.84 -2.38
C ASP A 62 -10.39 20.92 -1.74
N ARG A 63 -10.35 22.12 -2.34
CA ARG A 63 -9.53 23.24 -1.88
C ARG A 63 -10.26 24.02 -0.78
N PRO A 64 -9.73 24.05 0.45
CA PRO A 64 -10.33 24.85 1.51
C PRO A 64 -10.20 26.34 1.22
N VAL A 65 -11.21 27.11 1.61
CA VAL A 65 -11.18 28.57 1.50
C VAL A 65 -10.05 29.13 2.36
N GLY A 66 -9.20 29.95 1.77
CA GLY A 66 -8.05 30.55 2.46
C GLY A 66 -6.86 29.61 2.63
N ALA A 67 -6.83 28.46 1.96
CA ALA A 67 -5.67 27.59 1.94
C ALA A 67 -4.47 28.26 1.23
N ILE A 68 -3.30 28.06 1.80
CA ILE A 68 -2.03 28.62 1.33
C ILE A 68 -1.29 27.56 0.52
N TRP A 69 -0.71 27.97 -0.59
CA TRP A 69 0.23 27.16 -1.36
C TRP A 69 1.63 27.45 -0.82
N PRO A 70 2.29 26.47 -0.16
CA PRO A 70 3.60 26.68 0.42
C PRO A 70 4.68 26.74 -0.66
N ASP A 71 5.67 27.63 -0.49
CA ASP A 71 6.78 27.77 -1.44
C ASP A 71 7.64 26.49 -1.56
N ASN A 72 7.64 25.66 -0.51
CA ASN A 72 8.37 24.38 -0.43
C ASN A 72 7.47 23.16 -0.71
N GLU A 73 6.53 23.29 -1.63
CA GLU A 73 5.55 22.26 -1.99
C GLU A 73 6.20 20.90 -2.29
N ASP A 74 7.29 20.87 -3.07
CA ASP A 74 7.97 19.63 -3.45
C ASP A 74 8.47 18.84 -2.24
N ASP A 75 9.09 19.53 -1.28
CA ASP A 75 9.59 18.93 -0.05
C ASP A 75 8.45 18.39 0.81
N LEU A 76 7.35 19.16 0.92
CA LEU A 76 6.16 18.75 1.66
C LEU A 76 5.46 17.56 0.99
N SER A 77 5.36 17.55 -0.33
CA SER A 77 4.77 16.44 -1.09
C SER A 77 5.57 15.15 -0.93
N ARG A 78 6.90 15.24 -0.83
CA ARG A 78 7.75 14.10 -0.53
C ARG A 78 7.64 13.70 0.95
N ALA A 79 7.56 14.67 1.85
CA ALA A 79 7.46 14.43 3.28
C ALA A 79 6.18 13.67 3.65
N ILE A 80 5.03 14.01 3.06
CA ILE A 80 3.76 13.29 3.30
C ILE A 80 3.79 11.84 2.80
N ARG A 81 4.64 11.52 1.82
CA ARG A 81 4.81 10.17 1.26
C ARG A 81 5.95 9.42 1.96
N GLY A 82 5.64 8.79 3.08
CA GLY A 82 6.62 8.22 4.01
C GLY A 82 6.74 8.99 5.32
N ALA A 83 5.82 9.93 5.56
CA ALA A 83 5.70 10.68 6.80
C ALA A 83 5.50 9.75 8.00
N ASP A 84 6.33 9.92 9.02
CA ASP A 84 6.05 9.37 10.34
C ASP A 84 4.96 10.19 11.03
N ILE A 85 4.25 9.60 12.00
CA ILE A 85 3.23 10.26 12.82
C ILE A 85 3.74 11.46 13.66
N LYS A 86 5.01 11.85 13.48
CA LYS A 86 5.64 13.05 14.07
C LYS A 86 5.19 14.35 13.42
N PHE A 87 4.41 14.26 12.35
CA PHE A 87 3.79 15.43 11.76
C PHE A 87 2.57 15.85 12.57
N ASP A 88 2.69 16.98 13.27
CA ASP A 88 1.61 17.63 14.03
C ASP A 88 0.62 18.34 13.09
N PHE A 89 -0.02 17.58 12.19
CA PHE A 89 -1.05 18.14 11.32
C PHE A 89 -2.22 17.19 11.06
N ALA A 90 -3.40 17.76 10.82
CA ALA A 90 -4.54 17.03 10.29
C ALA A 90 -4.42 16.94 8.76
N VAL A 91 -4.67 15.76 8.19
CA VAL A 91 -4.52 15.50 6.75
C VAL A 91 -5.83 15.06 6.13
N SER A 92 -6.23 15.74 5.07
CA SER A 92 -7.07 15.14 4.03
C SER A 92 -6.18 14.79 2.84
N VAL A 93 -6.26 13.56 2.32
CA VAL A 93 -5.47 13.12 1.16
C VAL A 93 -6.37 12.85 -0.02
N ASN A 94 -5.92 13.25 -1.19
CA ASN A 94 -6.45 12.83 -2.48
C ASN A 94 -5.56 11.76 -3.07
N LEU A 95 -6.21 10.68 -3.51
CA LEU A 95 -5.53 9.49 -3.99
C LEU A 95 -5.82 9.29 -5.46
N GLU A 96 -4.77 9.00 -6.22
CA GLU A 96 -4.89 8.49 -7.57
C GLU A 96 -5.32 7.03 -7.51
N ALA A 97 -6.42 6.72 -8.18
CA ALA A 97 -6.98 5.38 -8.23
C ALA A 97 -6.62 4.69 -9.54
N ASP A 98 -6.16 3.44 -9.44
CA ASP A 98 -5.84 2.60 -10.57
C ASP A 98 -7.06 1.87 -11.12
N GLY A 99 -6.99 1.50 -12.41
CA GLY A 99 -7.94 0.59 -13.03
C GLY A 99 -7.96 -0.77 -12.32
N ALA A 100 -9.12 -1.17 -11.83
CA ALA A 100 -9.26 -2.39 -11.07
C ALA A 100 -9.33 -3.61 -11.98
N SER A 101 -8.29 -4.44 -11.92
CA SER A 101 -8.29 -5.72 -12.61
C SER A 101 -9.03 -6.79 -11.81
N THR A 102 -9.72 -7.69 -12.51
CA THR A 102 -10.37 -8.86 -11.90
C THR A 102 -9.34 -9.98 -11.72
N TYR A 103 -8.96 -10.23 -10.48
CA TYR A 103 -8.02 -11.30 -10.14
C TYR A 103 -8.74 -12.51 -9.53
N ARG A 104 -8.32 -13.72 -9.92
CA ARG A 104 -8.68 -14.94 -9.20
C ARG A 104 -7.69 -15.15 -8.06
N ILE A 105 -8.09 -14.79 -6.84
CA ILE A 105 -7.26 -14.99 -5.64
C ILE A 105 -7.19 -16.49 -5.33
N ARG A 106 -5.98 -17.04 -5.27
CA ARG A 106 -5.70 -18.38 -4.73
C ARG A 106 -4.91 -18.20 -3.44
N SER A 107 -5.54 -18.50 -2.31
CA SER A 107 -4.86 -18.53 -1.01
C SER A 107 -4.27 -19.92 -0.83
N TRP A 108 -2.96 -19.98 -0.64
CA TRP A 108 -2.26 -21.22 -0.35
C TRP A 108 -1.79 -21.14 1.10
N LEU A 109 -2.42 -21.91 1.98
CA LEU A 109 -1.92 -22.08 3.33
C LEU A 109 -0.76 -23.08 3.27
N VAL A 110 0.48 -22.59 3.28
CA VAL A 110 1.64 -23.47 3.42
C VAL A 110 1.66 -23.97 4.86
N LEU A 111 1.04 -25.12 5.08
CA LEU A 111 0.99 -25.79 6.38
C LEU A 111 2.41 -26.22 6.76
N GLN A 112 2.96 -25.53 7.76
CA GLN A 112 4.09 -25.90 8.61
C GLN A 112 5.30 -26.56 7.93
N PHE A 113 6.35 -25.79 7.71
CA PHE A 113 7.69 -26.35 7.57
C PHE A 113 8.10 -27.02 8.89
N ARG A 114 8.41 -28.32 8.87
CA ARG A 114 8.75 -29.08 10.09
C ARG A 114 10.16 -28.73 10.62
N SER A 115 11.03 -28.19 9.76
CA SER A 115 12.40 -27.82 10.12
C SER A 115 12.93 -26.66 9.27
N VAL A 116 13.77 -25.81 9.86
CA VAL A 116 14.49 -24.71 9.20
C VAL A 116 15.34 -25.18 8.01
N SER A 117 15.84 -26.42 8.04
CA SER A 117 16.61 -27.04 6.96
C SER A 117 15.79 -27.28 5.69
N GLU A 118 14.47 -27.46 5.81
CA GLU A 118 13.54 -27.63 4.67
C GLU A 118 12.98 -26.28 4.18
N THR A 119 12.92 -25.29 5.08
CA THR A 119 12.37 -23.95 4.80
C THR A 119 13.25 -23.14 3.85
N ARG A 120 14.56 -23.04 4.12
CA ARG A 120 15.47 -22.21 3.32
C ARG A 120 15.54 -22.61 1.82
N PRO A 121 15.72 -23.89 1.46
CA PRO A 121 15.76 -24.29 0.05
C PRO A 121 14.41 -24.08 -0.65
N SER A 122 13.30 -24.33 0.06
CA SER A 122 11.94 -24.15 -0.49
C SER A 122 11.62 -22.68 -0.76
N LEU A 123 11.95 -21.79 0.17
CA LEU A 123 11.81 -20.33 -0.02
C LEU A 123 12.74 -19.79 -1.10
N ALA A 124 13.97 -20.32 -1.22
CA ALA A 124 14.90 -19.94 -2.28
C ALA A 124 14.41 -20.36 -3.68
N ARG A 125 13.72 -21.50 -3.80
CA ARG A 125 13.06 -21.91 -5.05
C ARG A 125 11.89 -20.99 -5.39
N ILE A 126 11.08 -20.61 -4.40
CA ILE A 126 9.98 -19.66 -4.60
C ILE A 126 10.53 -18.29 -5.00
N SER A 127 11.56 -17.78 -4.33
CA SER A 127 12.12 -16.45 -4.62
C SER A 127 12.72 -16.36 -6.02
N ARG A 128 13.34 -17.44 -6.52
CA ARG A 128 13.93 -17.51 -7.87
C ARG A 128 12.94 -17.88 -8.99
N ALA A 129 11.77 -18.42 -8.65
CA ALA A 129 10.76 -18.78 -9.63
C ALA A 129 10.07 -17.54 -10.21
N SER A 130 9.78 -17.57 -11.51
CA SER A 130 8.93 -16.58 -12.18
C SER A 130 7.52 -16.56 -11.59
N LYS A 131 6.76 -15.47 -11.79
CA LYS A 131 5.42 -15.26 -11.19
C LYS A 131 4.46 -16.45 -11.47
N GLN A 132 4.54 -17.05 -12.66
CA GLN A 132 3.78 -18.25 -13.04
C GLN A 132 4.32 -19.53 -12.40
N GLN A 133 5.65 -19.74 -12.37
CA GLN A 133 6.25 -20.93 -11.74
C GLN A 133 6.07 -20.95 -10.22
N ARG A 134 5.97 -19.79 -9.56
CA ARG A 134 5.66 -19.71 -8.12
C ARG A 134 4.32 -20.35 -7.78
N LEU A 135 3.33 -20.21 -8.65
CA LEU A 135 1.97 -20.74 -8.42
C LEU A 135 1.94 -22.27 -8.48
N GLU A 136 2.68 -22.87 -9.42
CA GLU A 136 2.80 -24.33 -9.55
C GLU A 136 3.65 -24.93 -8.43
N LEU A 137 4.74 -24.25 -8.05
CA LEU A 137 5.64 -24.73 -7.01
C LEU A 137 4.97 -24.77 -5.63
N VAL A 138 4.21 -23.73 -5.27
CA VAL A 138 3.46 -23.70 -4.01
C VAL A 138 2.41 -24.82 -3.96
N ALA A 139 1.73 -25.10 -5.07
CA ALA A 139 0.77 -26.21 -5.15
C ALA A 139 1.43 -27.59 -4.96
N SER A 140 2.62 -27.80 -5.53
CA SER A 140 3.34 -29.08 -5.41
C SER A 140 3.82 -29.39 -3.99
N VAL A 141 4.20 -28.35 -3.24
CA VAL A 141 4.64 -28.47 -1.83
C VAL A 141 3.49 -28.90 -0.93
N THR A 142 2.27 -28.43 -1.19
CA THR A 142 1.07 -28.82 -0.42
C THR A 142 0.63 -30.27 -0.70
N THR A 143 0.69 -30.72 -1.96
CA THR A 143 0.29 -32.10 -2.32
C THR A 143 1.24 -33.18 -1.80
N SER A 144 2.50 -32.84 -1.51
CA SER A 144 3.47 -33.78 -0.95
C SER A 144 3.21 -34.08 0.54
N THR A 145 2.44 -33.25 1.23
CA THR A 145 2.14 -33.43 2.67
C THR A 145 0.94 -34.34 2.91
N GLU A 146 0.08 -34.59 1.90
CA GLU A 146 -1.11 -35.45 2.04
C GLU A 146 -0.88 -36.94 1.69
N ARG A 147 0.33 -37.34 1.25
CA ARG A 147 0.65 -38.76 0.98
C ARG A 147 1.57 -39.36 2.05
N LYS A 148 1.00 -39.65 3.23
CA LYS A 148 1.39 -40.73 4.16
C LYS A 148 0.43 -40.74 5.35
N LEU A 149 -0.70 -41.43 5.16
CA LEU A 149 -1.44 -42.14 6.20
C LEU A 149 -1.72 -43.54 5.65
#